data_AF-A0A963DQN4-F1
#
_entry.id   AF-A0A963DQN4-F1
#
_cell.length_a   1.000
_cell.length_b   1.000
_cell.length_c   1.000
_cell.angle_alpha   90.00
_cell.angle_beta   90.00
_cell.angle_gamma   90.00
#
_symmetry.space_group_name_H-M   'P 1'
#
loop_
_entity.id
_entity.type
_entity.pdbx_description
1 polymer ?
#
loop_
_entity_poly.entity_id
_entity_poly.type
_entity_poly.pdbx_seq_one_letter_code
_entity_poly.pdbx_strand_id
1 'polypeptide(L)'
;MSDKLSAVDCHGRTVTVGDRVRVLGVSPDRDMDEDDAEMIAFMIGSECDVDRIDEHGLVWVSMWWSCGDGTATTAAGLTPAQIEWLGPARQAGS
;
A
#
# COMPACT_ATOMS: atom_id res chain seq x y z
N MET A 1 7.45 24.98 -5.14
CA MET A 1 6.20 24.24 -4.91
C MET A 1 6.54 22.80 -5.21
N SER A 2 6.53 21.91 -4.22
CA SER A 2 6.68 20.48 -4.50
C SER A 2 5.35 20.01 -5.06
N ASP A 3 5.31 19.59 -6.33
CA ASP A 3 4.12 18.97 -6.89
C ASP A 3 3.79 17.72 -6.05
N LYS A 4 2.60 17.70 -5.44
CA LYS A 4 2.14 16.53 -4.70
C LYS A 4 1.80 15.47 -5.74
N LEU A 5 2.60 14.41 -5.79
CA LEU A 5 2.31 13.25 -6.64
C LEU A 5 0.94 12.67 -6.27
N SER A 6 0.20 12.28 -7.29
CA SER A 6 -1.08 11.60 -7.18
C SER A 6 -1.12 10.40 -8.11
N ALA A 7 -1.94 9.43 -7.75
CA ALA A 7 -2.22 8.23 -8.54
C ALA A 7 -3.73 8.11 -8.72
N VAL A 8 -4.17 7.06 -9.41
CA VAL A 8 -5.58 6.69 -9.50
C VAL A 8 -5.79 5.27 -9.00
N ASP A 9 -6.97 4.99 -8.46
CA ASP A 9 -7.37 3.64 -8.09
C ASP A 9 -7.98 2.87 -9.27
N CYS A 10 -8.42 1.64 -9.01
CA CYS A 10 -9.03 0.75 -10.02
C CYS A 10 -10.33 1.29 -10.65
N HIS A 11 -10.91 2.35 -10.06
CA HIS A 11 -12.10 3.04 -10.54
C HIS A 11 -11.79 4.44 -11.12
N GLY A 12 -10.50 4.80 -11.23
CA GLY A 12 -10.07 6.11 -11.74
C GLY A 12 -10.21 7.25 -10.72
N ARG A 13 -10.44 6.94 -9.43
CA ARG A 13 -10.50 7.95 -8.36
C ARG A 13 -9.09 8.36 -7.98
N THR A 14 -8.86 9.66 -7.79
CA THR A 14 -7.56 10.18 -7.37
C THR A 14 -7.20 9.68 -5.97
N VAL A 15 -5.97 9.17 -5.84
CA VAL A 15 -5.34 8.77 -4.58
C VAL A 15 -4.16 9.68 -4.32
N THR A 16 -4.01 10.13 -3.08
CA THR A 16 -2.88 10.94 -2.62
C THR A 16 -2.31 10.41 -1.31
N VAL A 17 -1.10 10.85 -0.97
CA VAL A 17 -0.50 10.55 0.35
C VAL A 17 -1.43 11.00 1.48
N GLY A 18 -1.65 10.11 2.45
CA GLY A 18 -2.59 10.26 3.56
C GLY A 18 -4.01 9.75 3.29
N ASP A 19 -4.31 9.26 2.08
CA ASP A 19 -5.52 8.49 1.83
C ASP A 19 -5.38 7.04 2.33
N ARG A 20 -6.51 6.36 2.45
CA ARG A 20 -6.61 4.94 2.80
C ARG A 20 -7.10 4.15 1.58
N VAL A 21 -6.48 3.01 1.35
CA VAL A 21 -6.78 2.13 0.22
C VAL A 21 -6.97 0.69 0.69
N ARG A 22 -7.79 -0.08 -0.02
CA ARG A 22 -7.82 -1.54 0.08
C ARG A 22 -6.88 -2.13 -0.96
N VAL A 23 -6.05 -3.07 -0.54
CA VAL A 23 -5.18 -3.84 -1.44
C VAL A 23 -6.01 -4.91 -2.15
N LEU A 24 -6.07 -4.87 -3.47
CA LEU A 24 -6.78 -5.84 -4.32
C LEU A 24 -5.85 -6.92 -4.88
N GLY A 25 -4.55 -6.61 -4.98
CA GLY A 25 -3.52 -7.50 -5.48
C GLY A 25 -2.14 -6.97 -5.15
N VAL A 26 -1.13 -7.81 -5.28
CA VAL A 26 0.29 -7.46 -5.10
C VAL A 26 1.09 -8.09 -6.23
N SER A 27 2.26 -7.50 -6.54
CA SER A 27 3.21 -8.03 -7.51
C SER A 27 4.57 -8.17 -6.83
N PRO A 28 4.81 -9.28 -6.11
CA PRO A 28 6.12 -9.51 -5.50
C PRO A 28 7.20 -9.61 -6.57
N ASP A 29 8.41 -9.12 -6.26
CA ASP A 29 9.54 -9.27 -7.16
C ASP A 29 9.92 -10.74 -7.34
N ARG A 30 10.33 -11.11 -8.55
CA ARG A 30 10.65 -12.51 -8.88
C ARG A 30 11.83 -13.08 -8.10
N ASP A 31 12.72 -12.20 -7.67
CA ASP A 31 13.94 -12.54 -6.93
C ASP A 31 13.75 -12.43 -5.41
N MET A 32 12.53 -12.11 -4.95
CA MET A 32 12.19 -12.05 -3.54
C MET A 32 12.12 -13.46 -2.95
N ASP A 33 12.49 -13.61 -1.68
CA ASP A 33 12.38 -14.90 -1.02
C ASP A 33 10.91 -15.32 -0.81
N GLU A 34 10.71 -16.63 -0.64
CA GLU A 34 9.37 -17.22 -0.57
C GLU A 34 8.60 -16.74 0.66
N ASP A 35 9.28 -16.58 1.81
CA ASP A 35 8.66 -16.14 3.06
C ASP A 35 8.16 -14.68 2.96
N ASP A 36 8.98 -13.78 2.41
CA ASP A 36 8.60 -12.40 2.13
C ASP A 36 7.48 -12.34 1.07
N ALA A 37 7.49 -13.25 0.09
CA ALA A 37 6.46 -13.30 -0.96
C ALA A 37 5.11 -13.70 -0.40
N GLU A 38 5.10 -14.69 0.50
CA GLU A 38 3.92 -15.06 1.26
C GLU A 38 3.44 -13.91 2.15
N MET A 39 4.34 -13.24 2.87
CA MET A 39 4.00 -12.07 3.70
C MET A 39 3.37 -10.93 2.88
N ILE A 40 3.92 -10.60 1.72
CA ILE A 40 3.34 -9.58 0.84
C ILE A 40 1.99 -10.06 0.28
N ALA A 41 1.82 -11.35 -0.04
CA ALA A 41 0.56 -11.89 -0.49
C ALA A 41 -0.56 -11.74 0.56
N PHE A 42 -0.23 -11.82 1.85
CA PHE A 42 -1.18 -11.57 2.95
C PHE A 42 -1.69 -10.12 3.02
N MET A 43 -1.05 -9.17 2.33
CA MET A 43 -1.57 -7.80 2.25
C MET A 43 -2.88 -7.72 1.46
N ILE A 44 -3.18 -8.68 0.58
CA ILE A 44 -4.42 -8.67 -0.22
C ILE A 44 -5.65 -8.68 0.69
N GLY A 45 -6.56 -7.72 0.46
CA GLY A 45 -7.77 -7.50 1.24
C GLY A 45 -7.57 -6.54 2.43
N SER A 46 -6.33 -6.27 2.81
CA SER A 46 -6.00 -5.34 3.90
C SER A 46 -6.28 -3.88 3.50
N GLU A 47 -6.57 -3.07 4.51
CA GLU A 47 -6.79 -1.63 4.35
C GLU A 47 -5.61 -0.87 4.94
N CYS A 48 -4.87 -0.15 4.10
CA CYS A 48 -3.61 0.50 4.45
C CYS A 48 -3.66 1.99 4.14
N ASP A 49 -2.89 2.77 4.88
CA ASP A 49 -2.67 4.18 4.58
C ASP A 49 -1.59 4.33 3.50
N VAL A 50 -1.74 5.34 2.64
CA VAL A 50 -0.78 5.63 1.57
C VAL A 50 0.39 6.42 2.14
N ASP A 51 1.56 5.79 2.22
CA ASP A 51 2.80 6.37 2.75
C ASP A 51 3.45 7.32 1.75
N ARG A 52 3.53 6.90 0.48
CA ARG A 52 4.10 7.69 -0.61
C ARG A 52 3.53 7.27 -1.96
N ILE A 53 3.65 8.17 -2.93
CA ILE A 53 3.47 7.88 -4.34
C ILE A 53 4.79 8.20 -5.02
N ASP A 54 5.32 7.28 -5.81
CA ASP A 54 6.61 7.47 -6.49
C ASP A 54 6.46 8.08 -7.89
N GLU A 55 7.60 8.33 -8.54
CA GLU A 55 7.66 8.94 -9.86
C GLU A 55 7.07 8.06 -10.98
N HIS A 56 6.86 6.77 -10.72
CA HIS A 56 6.19 5.84 -11.63
C HIS A 56 4.67 5.77 -11.39
N GLY A 57 4.16 6.50 -10.39
CA GLY A 57 2.75 6.49 -10.01
C GLY A 57 2.35 5.26 -9.20
N LEU A 58 3.31 4.51 -8.64
CA LEU A 58 3.00 3.42 -7.73
C LEU A 58 2.64 3.98 -6.36
N VAL A 59 1.59 3.40 -5.78
CA VAL A 59 1.10 3.74 -4.45
C VAL A 59 1.76 2.80 -3.44
N TRP A 60 2.63 3.36 -2.61
CA TRP A 60 3.32 2.60 -1.59
C TRP A 60 2.53 2.58 -0.29
N VAL A 61 2.34 1.37 0.23
CA VAL A 61 1.69 1.10 1.51
C VAL A 61 2.58 0.19 2.34
N SER A 62 2.48 0.31 3.66
CA SER A 62 3.20 -0.54 4.61
C SER A 62 2.23 -1.26 5.56
N MET A 63 2.57 -2.48 5.95
CA MET A 63 1.80 -3.25 6.94
C MET A 63 2.72 -3.80 8.02
N TRP A 64 2.25 -3.75 9.26
CA TRP A 64 3.00 -4.17 10.44
C TRP A 64 2.44 -5.50 10.92
N TRP A 65 3.33 -6.47 11.09
CA TRP A 65 3.01 -7.84 11.45
C TRP A 65 3.53 -8.11 12.85
N SER A 66 2.69 -8.70 13.70
CA SER A 66 3.16 -9.29 14.96
C SER A 66 3.61 -10.71 14.66
N CYS A 67 4.92 -10.93 14.64
CA CYS A 67 5.55 -12.23 14.49
C CYS A 67 5.81 -12.85 15.87
N GLY A 68 5.98 -14.17 15.95
CA GLY A 68 6.15 -14.87 17.23
C GLY A 68 7.38 -14.41 18.03
N ASP A 69 8.41 -13.89 17.36
CA ASP A 69 9.69 -13.44 17.92
C ASP A 69 9.94 -11.92 17.76
N GLY A 70 8.97 -11.16 17.25
CA GLY A 70 9.15 -9.73 17.04
C GLY A 70 8.07 -9.10 16.17
N THR A 71 8.42 -7.96 15.56
CA THR A 71 7.57 -7.28 14.58
C THR A 71 8.28 -7.24 13.25
N ALA A 72 7.56 -7.57 12.18
CA ALA A 72 8.02 -7.37 10.82
C ALA A 72 7.20 -6.26 10.14
N THR A 73 7.79 -5.60 9.15
CA THR A 73 7.09 -4.61 8.33
C THR A 73 7.32 -4.95 6.88
N THR A 74 6.23 -5.12 6.12
CA THR A 74 6.30 -5.22 4.67
C THR A 74 5.83 -3.93 4.03
N ALA A 75 6.43 -3.59 2.90
CA ALA A 75 6.00 -2.48 2.07
C ALA A 75 5.85 -2.94 0.62
N ALA A 76 4.81 -2.47 -0.06
CA ALA A 76 4.53 -2.83 -1.44
C ALA A 76 4.16 -1.60 -2.27
N GLY A 77 4.77 -1.47 -3.45
CA GLY A 77 4.38 -0.52 -4.47
C GLY A 77 3.25 -1.10 -5.32
N LEU A 78 2.08 -0.48 -5.29
CA LEU A 78 0.86 -0.99 -5.90
C LEU A 78 0.47 -0.17 -7.13
N THR A 79 0.09 -0.85 -8.20
CA THR A 79 -0.46 -0.23 -9.41
C THR A 79 -1.91 0.22 -9.20
N PRO A 80 -2.46 1.09 -10.06
CA PRO A 80 -3.87 1.47 -10.00
C PRO A 80 -4.86 0.30 -9.94
N ALA A 81 -4.60 -0.78 -10.67
CA ALA A 81 -5.48 -1.95 -10.68
C ALA A 81 -5.45 -2.76 -9.37
N GLN A 82 -4.44 -2.52 -8.52
CA GLN A 82 -4.20 -3.26 -7.28
C GLN A 82 -4.73 -2.54 -6.04
N ILE A 83 -5.37 -1.38 -6.19
CA ILE A 83 -5.89 -0.60 -5.07
C ILE A 83 -7.32 -0.13 -5.33
N GLU A 84 -8.10 -0.06 -4.25
CA GLU A 84 -9.40 0.61 -4.20
C GLU A 84 -9.32 1.74 -3.17
N TRP A 85 -9.66 2.97 -3.57
CA TRP A 85 -9.70 4.10 -2.63
C TRP A 85 -10.88 4.01 -1.66
N LEU A 86 -10.59 4.21 -0.37
CA LEU A 86 -11.58 4.13 0.71
C LEU A 86 -11.92 5.48 1.35
N GLY A 87 -11.14 6.52 1.09
CA GLY A 87 -11.28 7.81 1.77
C GLY A 87 -9.96 8.35 2.30
N PRO A 88 -9.96 9.55 2.91
CA PRO A 88 -8.83 10.02 3.70
C PRO A 88 -8.60 9.11 4.92
N ALA A 89 -7.34 8.95 5.34
CA ALA A 89 -7.02 8.26 6.59
C ALA A 89 -7.71 8.97 7.76
N ARG A 90 -8.37 8.19 8.63
CA ARG A 90 -8.94 8.74 9.87
C ARG A 90 -7.78 9.18 10.74
N GLN A 91 -7.70 10.47 11.06
CA GLN A 91 -6.84 10.91 12.15
C GLN A 91 -7.30 10.20 13.42
N ALA A 92 -6.45 9.32 13.97
CA ALA A 92 -6.65 8.82 15.31
C ALA A 92 -6.61 10.04 16.23
N GLY A 93 -7.76 10.41 16.79
CA GLY A 93 -7.84 11.45 17.80
C GLY A 93 -6.87 11.09 18.92
N SER A 94 -5.98 12.03 19.23
CA SER A 94 -4.97 11.92 20.30
C SER A 94 -5.57 11.62 21.66
#